data_AF-A0A920GKU1-F1
#
_entry.id   AF-A0A920GKU1-F1
#
_cell.length_a   1.000
_cell.length_b   1.000
_cell.length_c   1.000
_cell.angle_alpha   90.00
_cell.angle_beta   90.00
_cell.angle_gamma   90.00
#
_symmetry.space_group_name_H-M   'P 1'
#
loop_
_entity.id
_entity.type
_entity.pdbx_description
1 polymer ?
#
loop_
_entity_poly.entity_id
_entity_poly.type
_entity_poly.pdbx_seq_one_letter_code
_entity_poly.pdbx_strand_id
1 'polypeptide(L)'
;MLPTEESHFTRREATEGWRLSCQTPVKQDLKIQVPEEVFGVKQWECTVESNENVATFIKELVLRLPEGESVDFRAVDTCSWSARPTR
;
A
#
# COMPACT_ATOMS: atom_id res chain seq x y z
N MET A 1 21.34 6.37 9.91
CA MET A 1 20.34 5.37 9.53
C MET A 1 19.85 4.74 10.82
N LEU A 2 18.56 4.48 10.98
CA LEU A 2 18.05 3.83 12.19
C LEU A 2 18.43 2.34 12.17
N PRO A 3 18.68 1.70 13.33
CA PRO A 3 19.02 0.27 13.39
C PRO A 3 17.95 -0.63 12.76
N THR A 4 16.69 -0.19 12.74
CA THR A 4 15.57 -0.90 12.11
C THR A 4 15.60 -0.85 10.57
N GLU A 5 16.34 0.08 9.98
CA GLU A 5 16.47 0.20 8.53
C GLU A 5 17.66 -0.63 8.01
N GLU A 6 18.65 -0.95 8.84
CA GLU A 6 19.90 -1.59 8.40
C GLU A 6 19.70 -2.96 7.74
N SER A 7 18.66 -3.71 8.13
CA SER A 7 18.34 -5.01 7.51
C SER A 7 17.70 -4.90 6.12
N HIS A 8 17.20 -3.72 5.76
CA HIS A 8 16.49 -3.50 4.50
C HIS A 8 17.37 -2.97 3.37
N PHE A 9 18.61 -2.59 3.67
CA PHE A 9 19.50 -1.98 2.69
C PHE A 9 20.91 -2.58 2.73
N THR A 10 21.55 -2.61 1.58
CA THR A 10 22.97 -2.92 1.46
C THR A 10 23.81 -1.75 1.95
N ARG A 11 25.09 -2.01 2.29
CA ARG A 11 26.03 -0.94 2.69
C ARG A 11 26.17 0.16 1.64
N ARG A 12 26.00 -0.18 0.36
CA ARG A 12 26.08 0.78 -0.76
C ARG A 12 24.88 1.73 -0.75
N GLU A 13 23.67 1.19 -0.66
CA GLU A 13 22.43 1.98 -0.60
C GLU A 13 22.38 2.87 0.65
N ALA A 14 22.87 2.38 1.79
CA ALA A 14 23.02 3.19 2.99
C ALA A 14 23.96 4.39 2.78
N THR A 15 25.04 4.21 2.01
CA THR A 15 25.99 5.29 1.67
C THR A 15 25.42 6.27 0.67
N GLU A 16 24.59 5.78 -0.26
CA GLU A 16 23.84 6.60 -1.23
C GLU A 16 22.64 7.33 -0.60
N GLY A 17 22.41 7.17 0.71
CA GLY A 17 21.42 7.94 1.45
C GLY A 17 20.00 7.37 1.43
N TRP A 18 19.83 6.11 1.05
CA TRP A 18 18.52 5.45 1.06
C TRP A 18 17.95 5.37 2.49
N ARG A 19 16.63 5.49 2.58
CA ARG A 19 15.86 5.59 3.82
C ARG A 19 14.49 4.96 3.64
N LEU A 20 13.94 4.35 4.69
CA LEU A 20 12.54 3.92 4.71
C LEU A 20 11.66 5.14 4.94
N SER A 21 10.80 5.46 3.96
CA SER A 21 9.88 6.60 4.02
C SER A 21 8.93 6.53 5.22
N CYS A 22 8.48 5.33 5.59
CA CYS A 22 7.56 5.11 6.71
C CYS A 22 8.20 5.30 8.10
N GLN A 23 9.53 5.20 8.21
CA GLN A 23 10.25 5.26 9.49
C GLN A 23 11.13 6.51 9.64
N THR A 24 11.27 7.33 8.59
CA THR A 24 12.14 8.50 8.61
C THR A 24 11.39 9.75 9.07
N PRO A 25 11.71 10.31 10.26
CA PRO A 25 11.08 11.55 10.71
C PRO A 25 11.57 12.75 9.88
N VAL A 26 10.63 13.52 9.32
CA VAL A 26 10.92 14.74 8.57
C VAL A 26 10.97 15.93 9.52
N LYS A 27 12.18 16.44 9.79
CA LYS A 27 12.41 17.55 10.74
C LYS A 27 12.86 18.86 10.08
N GLN A 28 13.14 18.82 8.79
CA GLN A 28 13.60 19.94 7.97
C GLN A 28 13.21 19.68 6.51
N ASP A 29 13.31 20.69 5.66
CA ASP A 29 13.03 20.54 4.23
C ASP A 29 13.96 19.50 3.59
N LEU A 30 13.37 18.55 2.86
CA LEU A 30 14.08 17.45 2.20
C LEU A 30 13.88 17.52 0.69
N LYS A 31 14.94 17.23 -0.06
CA LYS A 31 14.86 16.89 -1.48
C LYS A 31 14.94 15.36 -1.58
N ILE A 32 13.84 14.73 -1.98
CA ILE A 32 13.75 13.28 -2.14
C ILE A 32 13.45 12.91 -3.59
N GLN A 33 13.91 11.74 -4.01
CA GLN A 33 13.53 11.13 -5.27
C GLN A 33 12.61 9.96 -4.96
N VAL A 34 11.47 9.91 -5.65
CA VAL A 34 10.47 8.86 -5.48
C VAL A 34 10.22 8.25 -6.86
N PRO A 35 10.11 6.92 -6.97
CA PRO A 35 9.74 6.26 -8.23
C PRO A 35 8.42 6.79 -8.79
N GLU A 36 8.34 6.96 -10.11
CA GLU A 36 7.15 7.54 -10.77
C GLU A 36 5.88 6.70 -10.57
N GLU A 37 6.02 5.40 -10.37
CA GLU A 37 4.94 4.45 -10.10
C GLU A 37 4.14 4.78 -8.82
N VAL A 38 4.76 5.45 -7.83
CA VAL A 38 4.10 5.78 -6.56
C VAL A 38 3.01 6.85 -6.75
N PHE A 39 3.11 7.67 -7.81
CA PHE A 39 2.12 8.72 -8.09
C PHE A 39 0.82 8.17 -8.69
N GLY A 40 0.79 6.90 -9.10
CA GLY A 40 -0.39 6.26 -9.71
C GLY A 40 -1.42 5.72 -8.72
N VAL A 41 -1.17 5.81 -7.40
CA VAL A 41 -2.05 5.21 -6.39
C VAL A 41 -3.36 6.00 -6.29
N LYS A 42 -4.46 5.36 -6.71
CA LYS A 42 -5.82 5.86 -6.51
C LYS A 42 -6.46 5.15 -5.31
N GLN A 43 -7.25 5.89 -4.55
CA GLN A 43 -8.06 5.35 -3.48
C GLN A 43 -9.53 5.39 -3.90
N TRP A 44 -10.22 4.27 -3.75
CA TRP A 44 -11.65 4.15 -4.03
C TRP A 44 -12.43 3.86 -2.75
N GLU A 45 -13.62 4.44 -2.65
CA GLU A 45 -14.61 4.06 -1.66
C GLU A 45 -15.53 3.01 -2.27
N CYS A 46 -15.35 1.75 -1.88
CA CYS A 46 -16.09 0.61 -2.43
C CYS A 46 -17.21 0.18 -1.48
N THR A 47 -18.30 -0.33 -2.04
CA THR A 47 -19.39 -0.94 -1.24
C THR A 47 -19.20 -2.46 -1.20
N VAL A 48 -19.35 -3.07 -0.02
CA VAL A 48 -19.34 -4.53 0.10
C VAL A 48 -20.62 -5.09 -0.51
N GLU A 49 -20.47 -5.92 -1.54
CA GLU A 49 -21.59 -6.56 -2.23
C GLU A 49 -21.88 -7.95 -1.65
N SER A 50 -20.84 -8.72 -1.34
CA SER A 50 -20.98 -10.01 -0.64
C SER A 50 -19.76 -10.34 0.22
N ASN A 51 -19.95 -11.23 1.19
CA ASN A 51 -18.90 -11.72 2.10
C ASN A 51 -19.22 -13.16 2.54
N GLU A 52 -19.25 -14.07 1.58
CA GLU A 52 -19.69 -15.45 1.76
C GLU A 52 -18.57 -16.35 2.27
N ASN A 53 -18.90 -17.36 3.07
CA ASN A 53 -17.92 -18.35 3.52
C ASN A 53 -17.74 -19.42 2.43
N VAL A 54 -16.55 -19.51 1.83
CA VAL A 54 -16.20 -20.56 0.85
C VAL A 54 -15.50 -21.76 1.49
N ALA A 55 -14.96 -21.59 2.70
CA ALA A 55 -14.46 -22.67 3.55
C ALA A 55 -14.61 -22.30 5.03
N THR A 56 -14.22 -23.20 5.95
CA THR A 56 -14.33 -22.99 7.41
C THR A 56 -13.70 -21.67 7.87
N PHE A 57 -12.60 -21.25 7.23
CA PHE A 57 -11.85 -20.04 7.59
C PHE A 57 -11.56 -19.12 6.40
N ILE A 58 -12.20 -19.35 5.25
CA ILE A 58 -11.99 -18.55 4.04
C ILE A 58 -13.30 -17.91 3.63
N LYS A 59 -13.27 -16.58 3.48
CA LYS A 59 -14.39 -15.82 2.95
C LYS A 59 -14.05 -15.23 1.60
N GLU A 60 -15.02 -15.27 0.69
CA GLU A 60 -14.97 -14.52 -0.56
C GLU A 60 -15.61 -13.16 -0.34
N LEU A 61 -14.81 -12.11 -0.50
CA LEU A 61 -15.26 -10.73 -0.40
C LEU A 61 -15.40 -10.14 -1.80
N VAL A 62 -16.62 -9.77 -2.17
CA VAL A 62 -16.90 -9.06 -3.43
C VAL A 62 -17.16 -7.59 -3.12
N LEU A 63 -16.37 -6.72 -3.74
CA LEU A 63 -16.45 -5.27 -3.59
C LEU A 63 -16.95 -4.65 -4.89
N ARG A 64 -17.94 -3.77 -4.78
CA ARG A 64 -18.42 -2.94 -5.87
C ARG A 64 -17.65 -1.63 -5.91
N LEU A 65 -16.99 -1.38 -7.03
CA LEU A 65 -16.35 -0.09 -7.33
C LEU A 65 -17.41 0.99 -7.61
N PRO A 66 -17.11 2.27 -7.35
CA PRO A 66 -17.98 3.38 -7.71
C PRO A 66 -18.20 3.44 -9.23
N GLU A 67 -19.35 3.98 -9.64
CA GLU A 67 -19.72 4.05 -11.07
C GLU A 67 -18.68 4.85 -11.87
N GLY A 68 -18.23 4.27 -12.99
CA GLY A 68 -17.26 4.90 -13.90
C GLY A 68 -15.79 4.66 -13.58
N GLU A 69 -15.47 3.94 -12.50
CA GLU A 69 -14.10 3.56 -12.14
C GLU A 69 -13.83 2.08 -12.49
N SER A 70 -12.70 1.82 -13.13
CA SER A 70 -12.20 0.47 -13.39
C SER A 70 -10.78 0.36 -12.87
N VAL A 71 -10.45 -0.76 -12.20
CA VAL A 71 -9.10 -1.01 -11.75
C VAL A 71 -8.39 -1.88 -12.78
N ASP A 72 -7.32 -1.36 -13.38
CA ASP A 72 -6.45 -2.08 -14.31
C ASP A 72 -5.51 -3.02 -13.55
N PHE A 73 -6.07 -4.03 -12.88
CA PHE A 73 -5.27 -5.09 -12.27
C PHE A 73 -4.76 -6.06 -13.32
N ARG A 74 -3.46 -6.33 -13.25
CA ARG A 74 -2.87 -7.53 -13.83
C ARG A 74 -3.05 -8.69 -12.85
N ALA A 75 -3.04 -9.91 -13.37
CA ALA A 75 -2.99 -11.08 -12.51
C ALA A 75 -1.77 -10.97 -11.58
N VAL A 76 -1.95 -11.30 -10.29
CA VAL A 76 -0.98 -11.18 -9.17
C VAL A 76 -0.94 -9.80 -8.49
N ASP A 77 -1.60 -8.78 -9.04
CA ASP A 77 -1.67 -7.49 -8.35
C ASP A 77 -2.47 -7.60 -7.05
N THR A 78 -2.04 -6.83 -6.05
CA THR A 78 -2.67 -6.80 -4.72
C THR A 78 -3.05 -5.37 -4.38
N CYS A 79 -4.17 -5.22 -3.67
CA CYS A 79 -4.59 -3.92 -3.15
C CYS A 79 -4.60 -3.92 -1.63
N SER A 80 -4.22 -2.78 -1.07
CA SER A 80 -4.44 -2.49 0.34
C SER A 80 -5.87 -1.99 0.54
N TRP A 81 -6.50 -2.41 1.63
CA TRP A 81 -7.87 -2.10 1.96
C TRP A 81 -7.96 -1.72 3.44
N SER A 82 -8.72 -0.67 3.71
CA SER A 82 -9.01 -0.22 5.07
C SER A 82 -10.51 -0.32 5.31
N ALA A 83 -10.92 -1.18 6.25
CA ALA A 83 -12.29 -1.21 6.72
C ALA A 83 -12.43 -0.26 7.92
N ARG A 84 -13.43 0.63 7.88
CA ARG A 84 -13.84 1.36 9.09
C ARG A 84 -14.73 0.43 9.92
N PRO A 85 -14.49 0.28 11.23
CA PRO A 85 -15.39 -0.49 12.09
C PRO A 85 -16.79 0.15 12.01
N THR A 86 -17.79 -0.62 11.64
CA THR A 86 -19.18 -0.26 11.92
C THR A 86 -19.39 -0.40 13.42
N ARG A 87 -19.79 0.71 14.04
CA ARG A 87 -20.07 0.82 15.48
C ARG A 87 -21.08 -0.22 15.95
#